data_AF-D9W521-F1
#
_entry.id   AF-D9W521-F1
#
_cell.length_a   1.000
_cell.length_b   1.000
_cell.length_c   1.000
_cell.angle_alpha   90.00
_cell.angle_beta   90.00
_cell.angle_gamma   90.00
#
_symmetry.space_group_name_H-M   'P 1'
#
loop_
_entity.id
_entity.type
_entity.pdbx_description
1 polymer ?
#
loop_
_entity_poly.entity_id
_entity_poly.type
_entity_poly.pdbx_seq_one_letter_code
_entity_poly.pdbx_strand_id
1 'polypeptide(L)'
;MTLEGFAARPLGFVGSLDLSWVRFSAAAAEVGDRITAEVTAIDLEQGRAWMSMAATENPELWAFLKTLRAGEILSGQIGSIERFGVFVALDDGPDHPVFPGVGFITVPELSWRHFETASDVVQVGQRVRCEFLQFDTTNGEARLSLRATQPDPFKTFAETTTVGQALQGRVTKLVPFGVFVQVTNDIEGLVHLQELTWTPVEAPEAVVQIGDEITVVVTEIDRERRRLSLSRRQASTALDWPL
;
A
#
# COMPACT_ATOMS: atom_id res chain seq x y z
N MET A 1 -25.31 19.02 11.29
CA MET A 1 -25.21 20.49 11.49
C MET A 1 -25.98 21.22 10.40
N THR A 2 -26.40 22.46 10.66
CA THR A 2 -27.07 23.33 9.67
C THR A 2 -26.03 24.27 9.06
N LEU A 3 -25.85 24.23 7.74
CA LEU A 3 -24.90 25.08 7.03
C LEU A 3 -25.51 26.46 6.79
N GLU A 4 -24.73 27.52 7.06
CA GLU A 4 -25.16 28.89 6.73
C GLU A 4 -25.38 29.00 5.20
N GLY A 5 -26.60 29.35 4.79
CA GLY A 5 -27.04 29.34 3.39
C GLY A 5 -28.02 28.21 3.00
N PHE A 6 -28.18 27.18 3.84
CA PHE A 6 -29.16 26.10 3.64
C PHE A 6 -30.10 25.99 4.85
N ALA A 7 -31.10 26.86 4.91
CA ALA A 7 -32.12 26.84 5.94
C ALA A 7 -33.19 25.78 5.63
N ALA A 8 -33.04 24.55 6.16
CA ALA A 8 -34.15 23.67 6.60
C ALA A 8 -33.77 22.19 6.82
N ARG A 9 -32.55 21.72 6.52
CA ARG A 9 -32.16 20.31 6.73
C ARG A 9 -30.74 20.17 7.27
N PRO A 10 -30.48 19.24 8.23
CA PRO A 10 -29.12 18.91 8.62
C PRO A 10 -28.44 18.18 7.44
N LEU A 11 -27.50 18.86 6.78
CA LEU A 11 -26.85 18.39 5.54
C LEU A 11 -25.37 17.99 5.72
N GLY A 12 -24.74 18.44 6.81
CA GLY A 12 -23.33 18.16 7.13
C GLY A 12 -23.15 17.20 8.30
N PHE A 13 -22.23 16.26 8.15
CA PHE A 13 -21.77 15.33 9.19
C PHE A 13 -20.27 15.52 9.41
N VAL A 14 -19.88 15.76 10.66
CA VAL A 14 -18.48 15.74 11.14
C VAL A 14 -18.33 14.44 11.91
N GLY A 15 -17.45 13.54 11.48
CA GLY A 15 -17.20 12.30 12.19
C GLY A 15 -16.58 12.56 13.56
N SER A 16 -16.74 11.63 14.50
CA SER A 16 -16.07 11.73 15.81
C SER A 16 -14.54 11.78 15.72
N LEU A 17 -13.99 11.32 14.59
CA LEU A 17 -12.55 11.37 14.25
C LEU A 17 -12.12 12.71 13.63
N ASP A 18 -13.08 13.57 13.25
CA ASP A 18 -12.84 14.83 12.52
C ASP A 18 -12.93 16.07 13.44
N LEU A 19 -13.05 15.85 14.75
CA LEU A 19 -13.33 16.88 15.76
C LEU A 19 -12.06 17.59 16.28
N SER A 20 -10.98 16.86 16.54
CA SER A 20 -9.70 17.43 17.01
C SER A 20 -8.59 16.40 16.94
N TRP A 21 -7.37 16.81 16.58
CA TRP A 21 -6.20 15.92 16.56
C TRP A 21 -5.62 15.63 17.95
N VAL A 22 -5.73 16.59 18.88
CA VAL A 22 -5.06 16.53 20.18
C VAL A 22 -6.06 16.11 21.27
N ARG A 23 -6.06 14.79 21.58
CA ARG A 23 -6.88 14.09 22.59
C ARG A 23 -8.37 13.95 22.27
N PHE A 24 -8.88 12.73 22.51
CA PHE A 24 -10.29 12.47 22.81
C PHE A 24 -10.74 13.35 23.97
N SER A 25 -11.22 14.54 23.67
CA SER A 25 -12.12 15.27 24.54
C SER A 25 -13.53 14.90 24.10
N ALA A 26 -14.28 14.24 24.98
CA ALA A 26 -15.73 14.07 24.83
C ALA A 26 -16.49 15.42 24.93
N ALA A 27 -15.79 16.55 24.85
CA ALA A 27 -16.31 17.91 24.91
C ALA A 27 -15.73 18.77 23.77
N ALA A 28 -15.88 18.34 22.51
CA ALA A 28 -15.39 19.09 21.35
C ALA A 28 -16.39 20.15 20.81
N ALA A 29 -17.69 19.98 21.07
CA ALA A 29 -18.71 20.97 20.76
C ALA A 29 -20.02 20.62 21.50
N GLU A 30 -20.73 21.63 22.00
CA GLU A 30 -22.08 21.46 22.56
C GLU A 30 -23.16 21.78 21.51
N VAL A 31 -24.37 21.25 21.73
CA VAL A 31 -25.52 21.54 20.87
C VAL A 31 -25.86 23.03 20.98
N GLY A 32 -25.52 23.79 19.93
CA GLY A 32 -25.72 25.25 19.88
C GLY A 32 -24.47 26.02 19.46
N ASP A 33 -23.30 25.39 19.48
CA ASP A 33 -22.05 26.03 19.09
C ASP A 33 -21.96 26.27 17.58
N ARG A 34 -21.40 27.44 17.21
CA ARG A 34 -20.97 27.71 15.84
C ARG A 34 -19.56 27.16 15.66
N ILE A 35 -19.43 26.14 14.85
CA ILE A 35 -18.12 25.63 14.43
C ILE A 35 -17.81 26.05 13.00
N THR A 36 -16.53 26.26 12.70
CA THR A 36 -16.02 26.34 11.32
C THR A 36 -15.44 24.98 10.98
N ALA A 37 -15.84 24.41 9.85
CA ALA A 37 -15.31 23.16 9.35
C ALA A 37 -15.20 23.25 7.83
N GLU A 38 -14.18 22.64 7.26
CA GLU A 38 -14.02 22.62 5.80
C GLU A 38 -14.70 21.39 5.21
N VAL A 39 -15.34 21.53 4.05
CA VAL A 39 -15.96 20.41 3.35
C VAL A 39 -14.88 19.56 2.69
N THR A 40 -14.69 18.35 3.20
CA THR A 40 -13.67 17.41 2.72
C THR A 40 -14.19 16.56 1.57
N ALA A 41 -15.47 16.19 1.59
CA ALA A 41 -16.11 15.41 0.55
C ALA A 41 -17.62 15.69 0.48
N ILE A 42 -18.20 15.57 -0.71
CA ILE A 42 -19.65 15.73 -0.93
C ILE A 42 -20.16 14.49 -1.67
N ASP A 43 -21.08 13.76 -1.06
CA ASP A 43 -21.89 12.74 -1.73
C ASP A 43 -23.20 13.39 -2.17
N LEU A 44 -23.27 13.62 -3.48
CA LEU A 44 -24.41 14.25 -4.14
C LEU A 44 -25.61 13.29 -4.28
N GLU A 45 -25.41 11.96 -4.25
CA GLU A 45 -26.49 10.98 -4.34
C GLU A 45 -27.27 10.89 -3.03
N GLN A 46 -26.57 10.97 -1.89
CA GLN A 46 -27.19 10.97 -0.56
C GLN A 46 -27.46 12.38 -0.01
N GLY A 47 -26.99 13.42 -0.70
CA GLY A 47 -27.11 14.81 -0.26
C GLY A 47 -26.35 15.07 1.05
N ARG A 48 -25.18 14.47 1.22
CA ARG A 48 -24.36 14.54 2.44
C ARG A 48 -23.01 15.20 2.14
N ALA A 49 -22.59 16.09 3.02
CA ALA A 49 -21.24 16.63 3.01
C ALA A 49 -20.47 16.14 4.26
N TRP A 50 -19.29 15.57 4.06
CA TRP A 50 -18.31 15.32 5.11
C TRP A 50 -17.50 16.57 5.34
N MET A 51 -17.31 16.91 6.60
CA MET A 51 -16.60 18.11 7.00
C MET A 51 -15.61 17.80 8.11
N SER A 52 -14.47 18.48 8.12
CA SER A 52 -13.44 18.34 9.14
C SER A 52 -13.18 19.65 9.87
N MET A 53 -13.27 19.61 11.21
CA MET A 53 -12.83 20.71 12.09
C MET A 53 -11.30 20.68 12.26
N ALA A 54 -10.72 19.50 12.13
CA ALA A 54 -9.28 19.28 12.17
C ALA A 54 -8.53 20.11 11.10
N ALA A 55 -9.16 20.40 9.96
CA ALA A 55 -8.63 21.29 8.91
C ALA A 55 -8.58 22.77 9.32
N THR A 56 -9.43 23.20 10.27
CA THR A 56 -9.44 24.57 10.81
C THR A 56 -8.46 24.78 11.97
N GLU A 57 -8.04 23.70 12.64
CA GLU A 57 -7.09 23.77 13.77
C GLU A 57 -5.64 23.99 13.32
N ASN A 58 -5.27 23.54 12.12
CA ASN A 58 -3.93 23.76 11.56
C ASN A 58 -4.00 24.16 10.06
N PRO A 59 -4.21 25.46 9.77
CA PRO A 59 -4.33 25.96 8.40
C PRO A 59 -3.06 25.77 7.56
N GLU A 60 -1.87 25.83 8.18
CA GLU A 60 -0.59 25.68 7.49
C GLU A 60 -0.38 24.24 7.00
N LEU A 61 -0.66 23.25 7.86
CA LEU A 61 -0.65 21.83 7.50
C LEU A 61 -1.58 21.55 6.32
N TRP A 62 -2.80 22.08 6.39
CA TRP A 62 -3.78 21.84 5.35
C TRP A 62 -3.42 22.52 4.03
N ALA A 63 -2.89 23.75 4.10
CA ALA A 63 -2.35 24.44 2.93
C ALA A 63 -1.20 23.64 2.30
N PHE A 64 -0.27 23.14 3.11
CA PHE A 64 0.83 22.29 2.65
C PHE A 64 0.32 21.02 1.94
N LEU A 65 -0.54 20.23 2.58
CA LEU A 65 -1.05 18.98 2.01
C LEU A 65 -1.76 19.18 0.67
N LYS A 66 -2.48 20.29 0.48
CA LYS A 66 -3.15 20.63 -0.79
C LYS A 66 -2.19 20.96 -1.92
N THR A 67 -0.94 21.34 -1.62
CA THR A 67 0.04 21.65 -2.67
C THR A 67 0.67 20.39 -3.28
N LEU A 68 0.70 19.29 -2.53
CA LEU A 68 1.33 18.04 -2.91
C LEU A 68 0.60 17.34 -4.06
N ARG A 69 1.36 16.74 -4.98
CA ARG A 69 0.80 15.99 -6.11
C ARG A 69 1.28 14.56 -6.12
N ALA A 70 0.37 13.61 -6.39
CA ALA A 70 0.73 12.20 -6.49
C ALA A 70 1.89 12.00 -7.49
N GLY A 71 2.90 11.23 -7.09
CA GLY A 71 4.15 11.04 -7.85
C GLY A 71 5.28 12.02 -7.52
N GLU A 72 5.02 13.05 -6.72
CA GLU A 72 6.04 14.02 -6.31
C GLU A 72 7.04 13.38 -5.33
N ILE A 73 8.35 13.65 -5.53
CA ILE A 73 9.39 13.14 -4.63
C ILE A 73 9.68 14.17 -3.54
N LEU A 74 9.38 13.78 -2.30
CA LEU A 74 9.60 14.58 -1.11
C LEU A 74 10.83 14.06 -0.34
N SER A 75 11.55 14.96 0.31
CA SER A 75 12.70 14.65 1.15
C SER A 75 12.39 14.94 2.62
N GLY A 76 12.94 14.14 3.52
CA GLY A 76 12.72 14.31 4.96
C GLY A 76 13.58 13.40 5.81
N GLN A 77 13.37 13.44 7.12
CA GLN A 77 14.02 12.60 8.11
C GLN A 77 13.03 11.66 8.77
N ILE A 78 13.44 10.43 9.05
CA ILE A 78 12.62 9.49 9.83
C ILE A 78 12.47 10.02 11.26
N GLY A 79 11.24 10.39 11.64
CA GLY A 79 10.92 10.89 12.97
C GLY A 79 10.73 9.76 13.98
N SER A 80 9.93 8.75 13.62
CA SER A 80 9.73 7.55 14.44
C SER A 80 9.38 6.33 13.61
N ILE A 81 9.64 5.15 14.17
CA ILE A 81 9.33 3.85 13.57
C ILE A 81 8.35 3.15 14.49
N GLU A 82 7.16 2.87 13.98
CA GLU A 82 6.09 2.17 14.69
C GLU A 82 5.81 0.81 14.05
N ARG A 83 5.10 -0.06 14.75
CA ARG A 83 4.74 -1.40 14.25
C ARG A 83 3.86 -1.36 13.00
N PHE A 84 3.14 -0.27 12.77
CA PHE A 84 2.20 -0.10 11.67
C PHE A 84 2.72 0.81 10.55
N GLY A 85 3.89 1.44 10.73
CA GLY A 85 4.51 2.28 9.72
C GLY A 85 5.54 3.25 10.29
N VAL A 86 5.99 4.17 9.46
CA VAL A 86 7.12 5.06 9.75
C VAL A 86 6.72 6.50 9.50
N PHE A 87 6.98 7.36 10.48
CA PHE A 87 6.75 8.80 10.36
C PHE A 87 7.98 9.51 9.81
N VAL A 88 7.74 10.46 8.91
CA VAL A 88 8.77 11.24 8.23
C VAL A 88 8.51 12.73 8.46
N ALA A 89 9.47 13.40 9.08
CA ALA A 89 9.54 14.85 9.13
C ALA A 89 10.02 15.35 7.77
N LEU A 90 9.10 15.83 6.93
CA LEU A 90 9.42 16.37 5.61
C LEU A 90 10.16 17.69 5.74
N ASP A 91 11.18 17.93 4.90
CA ASP A 91 12.02 19.13 4.98
C ASP A 91 11.20 20.43 4.81
N ASP A 92 10.22 20.41 3.88
CA ASP A 92 9.30 21.53 3.61
C ASP A 92 7.93 21.36 4.30
N GLY A 93 7.78 20.34 5.15
CA GLY A 93 6.54 20.05 5.86
C GLY A 93 6.40 20.89 7.13
N PRO A 94 5.20 21.41 7.44
CA PRO A 94 4.95 22.06 8.73
C PRO A 94 4.95 21.04 9.87
N ASP A 95 4.92 21.52 11.11
CA ASP A 95 4.80 20.64 12.27
C ASP A 95 3.42 19.94 12.30
N HIS A 96 3.43 18.65 12.62
CA HIS A 96 2.21 17.89 12.86
C HIS A 96 1.82 18.00 14.35
N PRO A 97 0.54 18.28 14.69
CA PRO A 97 0.13 18.53 16.08
C PRO A 97 0.25 17.30 17.01
N VAL A 98 0.35 16.10 16.44
CA VAL A 98 0.31 14.82 17.19
C VAL A 98 1.52 13.94 16.91
N PHE A 99 2.10 14.02 15.72
CA PHE A 99 3.05 13.03 15.20
C PHE A 99 4.40 13.71 14.97
N PRO A 100 5.52 12.99 14.98
CA PRO A 100 6.85 13.57 14.80
C PRO A 100 7.15 14.00 13.35
N GLY A 101 6.14 14.08 12.50
CA GLY A 101 6.24 14.51 11.10
C GLY A 101 4.89 14.37 10.38
N VAL A 102 4.75 15.10 9.28
CA VAL A 102 3.53 15.08 8.42
C VAL A 102 3.53 13.87 7.47
N GLY A 103 4.71 13.34 7.15
CA GLY A 103 4.83 12.19 6.27
C GLY A 103 4.59 10.87 7.00
N PHE A 104 3.92 9.92 6.35
CA PHE A 104 3.73 8.58 6.86
C PHE A 104 3.88 7.53 5.77
N ILE A 105 4.73 6.52 6.02
CA ILE A 105 4.96 5.37 5.14
C ILE A 105 4.39 4.12 5.82
N THR A 106 3.46 3.44 5.16
CA THR A 106 2.96 2.14 5.65
C THR A 106 4.02 1.05 5.45
N VAL A 107 3.95 -0.03 6.23
CA VAL A 107 4.90 -1.15 6.12
C VAL A 107 5.10 -1.64 4.67
N PRO A 108 4.05 -1.89 3.86
CA PRO A 108 4.24 -2.34 2.48
C PRO A 108 4.96 -1.32 1.58
N GLU A 109 4.87 -0.02 1.90
CA GLU A 109 5.47 1.05 1.11
C GLU A 109 6.93 1.33 1.47
N LEU A 110 7.49 0.66 2.48
CA LEU A 110 8.90 0.79 2.85
C LEU A 110 9.84 0.10 1.87
N SER A 111 9.47 -1.09 1.36
CA SER A 111 10.36 -1.88 0.50
C SER A 111 9.56 -2.80 -0.42
N TRP A 112 10.13 -3.09 -1.59
CA TRP A 112 9.67 -4.19 -2.44
C TRP A 112 10.04 -5.56 -1.86
N ARG A 113 11.10 -5.61 -1.04
CA ARG A 113 11.63 -6.84 -0.46
C ARG A 113 10.92 -7.18 0.83
N HIS A 114 10.92 -8.47 1.17
CA HIS A 114 10.50 -8.91 2.48
C HIS A 114 11.49 -8.45 3.56
N PHE A 115 10.96 -8.04 4.71
CA PHE A 115 11.69 -7.68 5.91
C PHE A 115 10.83 -8.00 7.14
N GLU A 116 11.45 -8.26 8.29
CA GLU A 116 10.74 -8.62 9.52
C GLU A 116 10.18 -7.38 10.22
N THR A 117 11.00 -6.32 10.30
CA THR A 117 10.65 -5.08 10.99
C THR A 117 11.04 -3.85 10.17
N ALA A 118 10.30 -2.76 10.31
CA ALA A 118 10.60 -1.51 9.61
C ALA A 118 12.02 -0.98 9.92
N SER A 119 12.55 -1.28 11.10
CA SER A 119 13.92 -0.95 11.51
C SER A 119 15.02 -1.64 10.69
N ASP A 120 14.68 -2.72 9.98
CA ASP A 120 15.60 -3.39 9.05
C ASP A 120 15.77 -2.60 7.74
N VAL A 121 14.83 -1.69 7.45
CA VAL A 121 14.80 -0.89 6.22
C VAL A 121 15.25 0.55 6.48
N VAL A 122 14.83 1.13 7.60
CA VAL A 122 15.10 2.53 7.95
C VAL A 122 15.45 2.72 9.42
N GLN A 123 16.15 3.80 9.75
CA GLN A 123 16.51 4.19 11.12
C GLN A 123 15.99 5.58 11.48
N VAL A 124 15.65 5.81 12.74
CA VAL A 124 15.28 7.15 13.23
C VAL A 124 16.43 8.14 12.99
N GLY A 125 16.10 9.33 12.49
CA GLY A 125 17.05 10.36 12.07
C GLY A 125 17.63 10.16 10.66
N GLN A 126 17.37 9.04 9.99
CA GLN A 126 17.84 8.81 8.62
C GLN A 126 17.17 9.78 7.63
N ARG A 127 17.96 10.40 6.75
CA ARG A 127 17.42 11.15 5.60
C ARG A 127 16.91 10.19 4.53
N VAL A 128 15.68 10.40 4.07
CA VAL A 128 15.02 9.59 3.05
C VAL A 128 14.41 10.47 1.95
N ARG A 129 14.19 9.84 0.79
CA ARG A 129 13.39 10.37 -0.30
C ARG A 129 12.23 9.43 -0.53
N CYS A 130 11.03 9.99 -0.64
CA CYS A 130 9.81 9.19 -0.77
C CYS A 130 8.88 9.85 -1.78
N GLU A 131 8.16 9.03 -2.53
CA GLU A 131 7.11 9.50 -3.42
C GLU A 131 5.83 9.77 -2.63
N PHE A 132 5.19 10.90 -2.88
CA PHE A 132 3.87 11.19 -2.35
C PHE A 132 2.82 10.40 -3.12
N LEU A 133 2.02 9.63 -2.38
CA LEU A 133 0.93 8.83 -2.94
C LEU A 133 -0.38 9.60 -2.89
N GLN A 134 -0.75 10.05 -1.69
CA GLN A 134 -2.01 10.74 -1.40
C GLN A 134 -1.93 11.41 -0.03
N PHE A 135 -2.87 12.28 0.29
CA PHE A 135 -3.03 12.78 1.65
C PHE A 135 -4.15 12.03 2.38
N ASP A 136 -4.02 11.91 3.69
CA ASP A 136 -5.02 11.36 4.59
C ASP A 136 -5.66 12.51 5.37
N THR A 137 -6.93 12.77 5.08
CA THR A 137 -7.69 13.84 5.73
C THR A 137 -8.10 13.52 7.16
N THR A 138 -8.09 12.23 7.52
CA THR A 138 -8.46 11.69 8.83
C THR A 138 -7.26 11.50 9.72
N ASN A 139 -6.03 11.70 9.25
CA ASN A 139 -4.85 11.82 10.13
C ASN A 139 -4.04 13.12 9.94
N GLY A 140 -4.33 13.93 8.91
CA GLY A 140 -3.50 15.09 8.59
C GLY A 140 -2.13 14.70 8.02
N GLU A 141 -2.04 13.52 7.42
CA GLU A 141 -0.78 12.92 6.98
C GLU A 141 -0.63 12.95 5.46
N ALA A 142 0.59 13.15 4.99
CA ALA A 142 1.00 12.81 3.64
C ALA A 142 1.38 11.32 3.60
N ARG A 143 0.66 10.50 2.83
CA ARG A 143 1.01 9.10 2.59
C ARG A 143 2.15 9.04 1.59
N LEU A 144 3.24 8.40 1.99
CA LEU A 144 4.49 8.34 1.26
C LEU A 144 4.87 6.90 0.91
N SER A 145 5.68 6.75 -0.14
CA SER A 145 6.28 5.48 -0.54
C SER A 145 7.78 5.60 -0.71
N LEU A 146 8.53 4.80 0.06
CA LEU A 146 9.97 4.69 -0.12
C LEU A 146 10.29 3.72 -1.25
N ARG A 147 9.51 2.64 -1.40
CA ARG A 147 9.70 1.66 -2.48
C ARG A 147 9.42 2.24 -3.88
N ALA A 148 8.50 3.19 -4.02
CA ALA A 148 8.20 3.79 -5.33
C ALA A 148 9.40 4.55 -5.92
N THR A 149 10.33 5.02 -5.07
CA THR A 149 11.60 5.62 -5.51
C THR A 149 12.64 4.61 -6.02
N GLN A 150 12.36 3.32 -5.87
CA GLN A 150 13.23 2.22 -6.27
C GLN A 150 12.68 1.53 -7.53
N PRO A 151 13.55 0.91 -8.35
CA PRO A 151 13.10 0.10 -9.47
C PRO A 151 12.15 -0.99 -8.99
N ASP A 152 10.98 -1.07 -9.63
CA ASP A 152 10.00 -2.10 -9.36
C ASP A 152 10.47 -3.45 -9.94
N PRO A 153 10.80 -4.45 -9.08
CA PRO A 153 11.34 -5.71 -9.54
C PRO A 153 10.36 -6.47 -10.45
N PHE A 154 9.05 -6.35 -10.22
CA PHE A 154 8.05 -7.03 -11.04
C PHE A 154 7.97 -6.41 -12.43
N LYS A 155 8.02 -5.08 -12.51
CA LYS A 155 8.05 -4.38 -13.79
C LYS A 155 9.29 -4.79 -14.59
N THR A 156 10.47 -4.76 -13.97
CA THR A 156 11.72 -5.18 -14.63
C THR A 156 11.64 -6.63 -15.08
N PHE A 157 11.17 -7.54 -14.23
CA PHE A 157 10.97 -8.94 -14.58
C PHE A 157 10.02 -9.11 -15.78
N ALA A 158 8.86 -8.45 -15.75
CA ALA A 158 7.85 -8.52 -16.79
C ALA A 158 8.29 -7.91 -18.14
N GLU A 159 9.31 -7.05 -18.14
CA GLU A 159 9.94 -6.51 -19.35
C GLU A 159 10.96 -7.50 -19.96
N THR A 160 11.64 -8.28 -19.13
CA THR A 160 12.69 -9.21 -19.57
C THR A 160 12.22 -10.65 -19.80
N THR A 161 11.08 -11.04 -19.23
CA THR A 161 10.57 -12.42 -19.26
C THR A 161 9.43 -12.57 -20.26
N THR A 162 9.43 -13.68 -21.01
CA THR A 162 8.41 -14.00 -22.00
C THR A 162 7.55 -15.19 -21.60
N VAL A 163 6.29 -15.20 -22.05
CA VAL A 163 5.43 -16.39 -21.93
C VAL A 163 6.06 -17.55 -22.71
N GLY A 164 6.05 -18.74 -22.11
CA GLY A 164 6.72 -19.94 -22.61
C GLY A 164 8.15 -20.12 -22.08
N GLN A 165 8.74 -19.12 -21.44
CA GLN A 165 10.07 -19.23 -20.85
C GLN A 165 10.08 -20.20 -19.66
N ALA A 166 11.04 -21.12 -19.65
CA ALA A 166 11.30 -22.00 -18.51
C ALA A 166 12.18 -21.30 -17.47
N LEU A 167 11.85 -21.46 -16.19
CA LEU A 167 12.52 -20.90 -15.02
C LEU A 167 12.73 -22.01 -13.98
N GLN A 168 13.83 -21.93 -13.23
CA GLN A 168 13.96 -22.67 -11.97
C GLN A 168 13.38 -21.81 -10.85
N GLY A 169 12.67 -22.43 -9.93
CA GLY A 169 12.18 -21.72 -8.77
C GLY A 169 11.94 -22.63 -7.57
N ARG A 170 11.91 -21.99 -6.40
CA ARG A 170 11.76 -22.66 -5.12
C ARG A 170 10.33 -22.56 -4.62
N VAL A 171 9.76 -23.67 -4.17
CA VAL A 171 8.43 -23.69 -3.55
C VAL A 171 8.49 -22.95 -2.20
N THR A 172 7.72 -21.88 -2.07
CA THR A 172 7.67 -21.06 -0.84
C THR A 172 6.43 -21.31 -0.02
N LYS A 173 5.30 -21.59 -0.68
CA LYS A 173 4.00 -21.76 -0.01
C LYS A 173 3.08 -22.70 -0.78
N LEU A 174 2.37 -23.53 -0.04
CA LEU A 174 1.31 -24.40 -0.53
C LEU A 174 -0.04 -23.85 -0.10
N VAL A 175 -1.02 -23.86 -1.00
CA VAL A 175 -2.41 -23.49 -0.73
C VAL A 175 -3.34 -24.48 -1.43
N PRO A 176 -4.60 -24.69 -0.97
CA PRO A 176 -5.46 -25.76 -1.52
C PRO A 176 -5.63 -25.75 -3.05
N PHE A 177 -5.53 -24.59 -3.70
CA PHE A 177 -5.71 -24.44 -5.15
C PHE A 177 -4.39 -24.33 -5.94
N GLY A 178 -3.22 -24.40 -5.29
CA GLY A 178 -1.95 -24.26 -6.02
C GLY A 178 -0.71 -24.09 -5.14
N VAL A 179 0.38 -23.74 -5.82
CA VAL A 179 1.72 -23.67 -5.25
C VAL A 179 2.36 -22.35 -5.65
N PHE A 180 2.86 -21.62 -4.66
CA PHE A 180 3.66 -20.44 -4.88
C PHE A 180 5.13 -20.82 -5.03
N VAL A 181 5.74 -20.32 -6.10
CA VAL A 181 7.09 -20.64 -6.54
C VAL A 181 7.86 -19.34 -6.73
N GLN A 182 8.90 -19.15 -5.92
CA GLN A 182 9.83 -18.03 -6.04
C GLN A 182 10.79 -18.31 -7.20
N VAL A 183 10.72 -17.53 -8.26
CA VAL A 183 11.55 -17.69 -9.46
C VAL A 183 12.75 -16.74 -9.50
N THR A 184 12.69 -15.66 -8.72
CA THR A 184 13.82 -14.78 -8.40
C THR A 184 13.61 -14.19 -7.00
N ASN A 185 14.64 -13.56 -6.42
CA ASN A 185 14.61 -13.07 -5.04
C ASN A 185 13.34 -12.30 -4.65
N ASP A 186 12.79 -11.50 -5.57
CA ASP A 186 11.66 -10.62 -5.30
C ASP A 186 10.40 -10.96 -6.14
N ILE A 187 10.39 -12.09 -6.87
CA ILE A 187 9.28 -12.49 -7.74
C ILE A 187 8.81 -13.91 -7.43
N GLU A 188 7.51 -14.00 -7.16
CA GLU A 188 6.80 -15.24 -6.91
C GLU A 188 5.69 -15.41 -7.95
N GLY A 189 5.51 -16.63 -8.45
CA GLY A 189 4.41 -16.99 -9.33
C GLY A 189 3.59 -18.14 -8.75
N LEU A 190 2.37 -18.29 -9.25
CA LEU A 190 1.44 -19.34 -8.84
C LEU A 190 1.40 -20.43 -9.91
N VAL A 191 1.66 -21.67 -9.50
CA VAL A 191 1.30 -22.87 -10.25
C VAL A 191 -0.06 -23.33 -9.74
N HIS A 192 -1.08 -23.27 -10.60
CA HIS A 192 -2.40 -23.80 -10.25
C HIS A 192 -2.33 -25.32 -10.09
N LEU A 193 -3.20 -25.91 -9.26
CA LEU A 193 -3.21 -27.36 -8.99
C LEU A 193 -3.25 -28.21 -10.28
N GLN A 194 -4.00 -27.75 -11.29
CA GLN A 194 -4.12 -28.39 -12.62
C GLN A 194 -2.86 -28.28 -13.49
N GLU A 195 -1.95 -27.36 -13.16
CA GLU A 195 -0.69 -27.11 -13.87
C GLU A 195 0.52 -27.73 -13.15
N LEU A 196 0.32 -28.39 -12.00
CA LEU A 196 1.39 -29.07 -11.26
C LEU A 196 1.79 -30.41 -11.89
N THR A 197 0.80 -31.16 -12.39
CA THR A 197 0.95 -32.54 -12.89
C THR A 197 -0.02 -32.81 -14.03
N TRP A 198 0.27 -33.84 -14.83
CA TRP A 198 -0.65 -34.35 -15.85
C TRP A 198 -1.85 -35.10 -15.25
N THR A 199 -1.62 -35.81 -14.14
CA THR A 199 -2.66 -36.50 -13.39
C THR A 199 -3.28 -35.54 -12.38
N PRO A 200 -4.62 -35.43 -12.29
CA PRO A 200 -5.28 -34.63 -11.28
C PRO A 200 -4.87 -35.08 -9.87
N VAL A 201 -4.63 -34.10 -9.00
CA VAL A 201 -4.33 -34.30 -7.57
C VAL A 201 -5.29 -33.46 -6.75
N GLU A 202 -5.66 -33.95 -5.57
CA GLU A 202 -6.59 -33.24 -4.66
C GLU A 202 -5.88 -32.17 -3.83
N ALA A 203 -4.58 -32.32 -3.61
CA ALA A 203 -3.78 -31.45 -2.75
C ALA A 203 -2.35 -31.30 -3.30
N PRO A 204 -1.77 -30.08 -3.27
CA PRO A 204 -0.42 -29.86 -3.78
C PRO A 204 0.67 -30.56 -2.97
N GLU A 205 0.45 -30.80 -1.66
CA GLU A 205 1.37 -31.48 -0.74
C GLU A 205 1.67 -32.92 -1.18
N ALA A 206 0.79 -33.53 -1.99
CA ALA A 206 1.00 -34.86 -2.56
C ALA A 206 2.07 -34.89 -3.66
N VAL A 207 2.46 -33.73 -4.19
CA VAL A 207 3.34 -33.59 -5.36
C VAL A 207 4.65 -32.89 -5.02
N VAL A 208 4.60 -31.84 -4.20
CA VAL A 208 5.74 -30.99 -3.86
C VAL A 208 5.70 -30.58 -2.40
N GLN A 209 6.87 -30.25 -1.85
CA GLN A 209 7.05 -29.75 -0.49
C GLN A 209 7.57 -28.32 -0.50
N ILE A 210 7.33 -27.59 0.60
CA ILE A 210 7.94 -26.27 0.81
C ILE A 210 9.46 -26.43 0.83
N GLY A 211 10.14 -25.63 0.03
CA GLY A 211 11.59 -25.64 -0.13
C GLY A 211 12.08 -26.41 -1.35
N ASP A 212 11.23 -27.16 -2.05
CA ASP A 212 11.61 -27.88 -3.27
C ASP A 212 12.01 -26.93 -4.40
N GLU A 213 13.07 -27.29 -5.13
CA GLU A 213 13.46 -26.63 -6.38
C GLU A 213 12.75 -27.33 -7.55
N ILE A 214 11.94 -26.58 -8.30
CA ILE A 214 11.17 -27.10 -9.43
C ILE A 214 11.34 -26.23 -10.68
N THR A 215 11.31 -26.88 -11.83
CA THR A 215 11.27 -26.19 -13.13
C THR A 215 9.83 -25.87 -13.50
N VAL A 216 9.58 -24.63 -13.91
CA VAL A 216 8.27 -24.09 -14.29
C VAL A 216 8.37 -23.30 -15.58
N VAL A 217 7.28 -23.23 -16.32
CA VAL A 217 7.14 -22.39 -17.51
C VAL A 217 6.18 -21.25 -17.22
N VAL A 218 6.53 -20.05 -17.68
CA VAL A 218 5.65 -18.88 -17.58
C VAL A 218 4.46 -19.03 -18.52
N THR A 219 3.24 -19.04 -17.99
CA THR A 219 2.01 -19.14 -18.80
C THR A 219 1.34 -17.79 -19.00
N GLU A 220 1.47 -16.87 -18.03
CA GLU A 220 0.86 -15.54 -18.10
C GLU A 220 1.64 -14.56 -17.21
N ILE A 221 1.75 -13.31 -17.67
CA ILE A 221 2.28 -12.18 -16.90
C ILE A 221 1.21 -11.08 -16.89
N ASP A 222 0.49 -10.95 -15.78
CA ASP A 222 -0.49 -9.88 -15.56
C ASP A 222 0.21 -8.69 -14.91
N ARG A 223 0.49 -7.66 -15.72
CA ARG A 223 1.20 -6.45 -15.29
C ARG A 223 0.37 -5.54 -14.41
N GLU A 224 -0.94 -5.51 -14.61
CA GLU A 224 -1.83 -4.64 -13.84
C GLU A 224 -2.04 -5.19 -12.44
N ARG A 225 -2.32 -6.49 -12.33
CA ARG A 225 -2.52 -7.15 -11.04
C ARG A 225 -1.23 -7.65 -10.39
N ARG A 226 -0.09 -7.50 -11.07
CA ARG A 226 1.24 -7.98 -10.65
C ARG A 226 1.23 -9.48 -10.34
N ARG A 227 0.67 -10.29 -11.23
CA ARG A 227 0.55 -11.75 -11.07
C ARG A 227 1.35 -12.48 -12.14
N LEU A 228 2.05 -13.53 -11.71
CA LEU A 228 2.78 -14.45 -12.58
C LEU A 228 2.14 -15.83 -12.50
N SER A 229 1.57 -16.31 -13.61
CA SER A 229 1.04 -17.67 -13.70
C SER A 229 2.11 -18.60 -14.25
N LEU A 230 2.27 -19.75 -13.62
CA LEU A 230 3.33 -20.72 -13.91
C LEU A 230 2.74 -22.10 -14.17
N SER A 231 3.47 -22.94 -14.92
CA SER A 231 3.13 -24.34 -15.15
C SER A 231 4.34 -25.24 -14.99
N ARG A 232 4.26 -26.21 -14.07
CA ARG A 232 5.25 -27.28 -13.95
C ARG A 232 5.03 -28.35 -15.03
N ARG A 233 3.76 -28.59 -15.38
CA ARG A 233 3.37 -29.57 -16.41
C ARG A 233 4.00 -29.24 -17.76
N GLN A 234 3.95 -27.99 -18.21
CA GLN A 234 4.54 -27.58 -19.48
C GLN A 234 6.07 -27.61 -19.48
N ALA A 235 6.70 -27.40 -18.32
CA ALA A 235 8.15 -27.55 -18.18
C ALA A 235 8.61 -28.99 -18.45
N SER A 236 7.84 -29.99 -17.99
CA SER A 236 8.15 -31.40 -18.24
C SER A 236 8.17 -31.75 -19.74
N THR A 237 7.27 -31.16 -20.53
CA THR A 237 7.24 -31.36 -22.00
C THR A 237 8.38 -30.65 -22.71
N ALA A 238 8.79 -29.47 -22.24
CA ALA A 238 9.85 -28.70 -22.88
C ALA A 238 11.24 -29.38 -22.77
N LEU A 239 11.46 -30.21 -21.75
CA LEU A 239 12.67 -31.01 -21.56
C LEU A 239 12.73 -32.25 -22.47
N ASP A 240 11.60 -32.65 -23.08
CA ASP A 240 11.49 -33.85 -23.92
C ASP A 240 11.69 -33.59 -25.42
N TRP A 241 12.02 -32.36 -25.83
CA TRP A 241 12.28 -32.05 -27.25
C TRP A 241 13.75 -32.36 -27.62
N PRO A 242 14.01 -33.26 -28.59
CA PRO A 242 15.38 -33.56 -29.01
C PRO A 242 15.97 -32.36 -29.77
N LEU A 243 17.24 -32.04 -29.45
CA LEU A 243 18.10 -31.16 -30.24
C LEU A 243 18.27 -31.65 -31.69
#